data_AF-X1DE93-F1
#
_entry.id   AF-X1DE93-F1
#
_cell.length_a   1.000
_cell.length_b   1.000
_cell.length_c   1.000
_cell.angle_alpha   90.00
_cell.angle_beta   90.00
_cell.angle_gamma   90.00
#
_symmetry.space_group_name_H-M   'P 1'
#
loop_
_entity.id
_entity.type
_entity.pdbx_description
1 polymer ?
#
loop_
_entity_poly.entity_id
_entity_poly.type
_entity_poly.pdbx_seq_one_letter_code
_entity_poly.pdbx_strand_id
1 'polypeptide(L)' 'MTAQKNLGRTLSRKIIESHLQKGELRVGGDICIRVDQVLTQDATGTIAYLEFEAI' A
#
# COMPACT_ATOMS: atom_id res chain seq x y z
N MET A 1 1.65 -20.46 18.39
CA MET A 1 2.06 -20.80 17.02
C MET A 1 2.96 -19.67 16.54
N THR A 2 4.24 -19.78 16.91
CA THR A 2 5.18 -18.67 16.93
C THR A 2 6.29 -18.97 15.96
N ALA A 3 6.18 -18.44 14.74
CA ALA A 3 7.26 -18.33 13.77
C ALA A 3 6.89 -17.09 12.94
N GLN A 4 7.64 -16.00 12.96
CA GLN A 4 8.98 -15.94 12.40
C GLN A 4 9.65 -14.62 12.87
N LYS A 5 10.30 -14.65 14.02
CA LYS A 5 11.27 -13.62 14.42
C LYS A 5 12.63 -14.11 13.88
N ASN A 6 13.23 -13.35 12.95
CA ASN A 6 14.58 -13.53 12.38
C ASN A 6 14.74 -14.42 11.12
N LEU A 7 14.04 -14.08 10.04
CA LEU A 7 14.60 -14.20 8.68
C LEU A 7 14.60 -12.79 8.08
N GLY A 8 15.71 -12.36 7.48
CA GLY A 8 15.82 -11.01 6.91
C GLY A 8 14.61 -10.69 6.03
N ARG A 9 13.82 -9.68 6.42
CA ARG A 9 12.66 -9.25 5.64
C ARG A 9 13.13 -8.77 4.27
N THR A 10 12.41 -9.13 3.21
CA THR A 10 12.65 -8.57 1.87
C THR A 10 12.49 -7.06 1.90
N LEU A 11 13.12 -6.36 0.95
CA LEU A 11 12.99 -4.91 0.83
C LEU A 11 11.51 -4.49 0.69
N SER A 12 10.75 -5.18 -0.15
CA SER A 12 9.31 -4.91 -0.33
C SER A 12 8.55 -5.02 0.99
N ARG A 13 8.83 -6.03 1.82
CA ARG A 13 8.15 -6.18 3.12
C ARG A 13 8.50 -5.05 4.08
N LYS A 14 9.76 -4.60 4.09
CA LYS A 14 10.19 -3.45 4.89
C LYS A 14 9.49 -2.16 4.46
N ILE A 15 9.39 -1.91 3.15
CA ILE A 15 8.72 -0.72 2.59
C ILE A 15 7.22 -0.75 2.92
N ILE A 16 6.54 -1.89 2.71
CA ILE A 16 5.11 -1.99 3.01
C ILE A 16 4.86 -1.78 4.51
N GLU A 17 5.69 -2.39 5.37
CA GLU A 17 5.58 -2.24 6.83
C GLU A 17 5.79 -0.80 7.29
N SER A 18 6.70 -0.03 6.67
CA SER A 18 6.93 1.38 7.03
C SER A 18 5.78 2.31 6.61
N HIS A 19 4.89 1.87 5.72
CA HIS A 19 3.74 2.64 5.22
C HIS A 19 2.39 2.06 5.66
N LEU A 20 2.36 1.00 6.46
CA LEU A 20 1.13 0.34 6.90
C LEU A 20 0.31 1.25 7.83
N GLN A 21 -0.97 1.43 7.51
CA GLN A 21 -1.93 2.23 8.29
C GLN A 21 -2.94 1.33 9.02
N LYS A 22 -3.47 0.29 8.35
CA LYS A 22 -4.44 -0.65 8.91
C LYS A 22 -4.25 -2.05 8.34
N GLY A 23 -4.69 -3.07 9.09
CA GLY A 23 -4.58 -4.47 8.70
C GLY A 23 -3.32 -5.16 9.23
N GLU A 24 -3.17 -6.44 8.89
CA GLU A 24 -2.02 -7.27 9.27
C GLU A 24 -1.28 -7.75 8.02
N LEU A 25 0.05 -7.76 8.05
CA LEU A 25 0.89 -8.26 6.94
C LEU A 25 0.87 -9.80 6.84
N ARG A 26 -0.32 -10.33 6.57
CA ARG A 26 -0.66 -11.74 6.34
C ARG A 26 -1.02 -11.92 4.86
N VAL A 27 -0.49 -12.97 4.25
CA VAL A 27 -0.78 -13.29 2.85
C VAL A 27 -2.28 -13.47 2.63
N GLY A 28 -2.81 -12.83 1.58
CA GLY A 28 -4.22 -12.86 1.23
C GLY A 28 -5.13 -12.02 2.13
N GLY A 29 -4.58 -11.26 3.08
CA GLY A 29 -5.31 -10.28 3.87
C GLY A 29 -5.23 -8.89 3.25
N ASP A 30 -6.33 -8.14 3.34
CA ASP A 30 -6.36 -6.73 2.94
C ASP A 30 -5.60 -5.88 3.95
N ILE A 31 -4.91 -4.87 3.41
CA ILE A 31 -4.18 -3.87 4.19
C ILE A 31 -4.45 -2.48 3.63
N CYS A 32 -4.35 -1.48 4.48
CA CYS A 32 -4.32 -0.08 4.06
C CYS A 32 -2.90 0.44 4.22
N ILE A 33 -2.36 1.04 3.17
CA ILE A 33 -1.06 1.72 3.19
C ILE A 33 -1.25 3.22 3.01
N ARG A 34 -0.36 4.01 3.58
CA ARG A 34 -0.23 5.43 3.24
C ARG A 34 0.34 5.53 1.84
N VAL A 35 -0.29 6.34 1.00
CA VAL A 35 0.23 6.71 -0.32
C VAL A 35 1.01 8.00 -0.16
N ASP A 36 2.33 7.96 -0.37
CA ASP A 36 3.17 9.16 -0.21
C ASP A 36 3.18 10.03 -1.47
N GLN A 37 3.00 9.43 -2.65
CA GLN A 37 2.96 10.13 -3.94
C GLN A 37 2.03 9.42 -4.91
N VAL A 38 1.40 10.19 -5.79
CA VAL A 38 0.56 9.69 -6.88
C VAL A 38 1.09 10.27 -8.19
N LEU A 39 1.35 9.40 -9.17
CA LEU A 39 1.67 9.81 -10.54
C LEU A 39 0.52 9.37 -11.44
N THR A 40 -0.12 10.33 -12.10
CA THR A 40 -1.27 10.10 -12.99
C THR A 40 -0.84 10.15 -14.46
N GLN A 41 -1.50 9.39 -15.33
CA GLN A 41 -1.17 9.31 -16.76
C GLN A 41 -2.44 9.40 -17.64
N ASP A 42 -2.34 10.11 -18.77
CA ASP A 42 -3.40 10.43 -19.74
C ASP A 42 -4.86 10.06 -19.35
N ALA A 43 -5.42 8.98 -19.90
CA ALA A 43 -6.80 8.58 -19.77
C ALA A 43 -7.15 8.18 -18.32
N THR A 44 -6.23 7.50 -17.62
CA THR A 44 -6.48 7.09 -16.21
C THR A 44 -6.43 8.27 -15.24
N GLY A 45 -5.55 9.24 -15.52
CA GLY A 45 -5.41 10.47 -14.76
C GLY A 45 -6.63 11.36 -14.92
N THR A 46 -7.12 11.52 -16.14
CA THR A 46 -8.33 12.33 -16.41
C THR A 46 -9.51 11.85 -15.56
N ILE A 47 -9.77 10.53 -15.54
CA ILE A 47 -10.84 9.97 -14.72
C ILE A 47 -10.54 10.13 -13.22
N ALA A 48 -9.31 9.87 -12.77
CA ALA A 48 -8.94 10.03 -11.37
C ALA A 48 -9.17 11.46 -10.84
N TYR A 49 -8.87 12.49 -11.64
CA TYR A 49 -9.12 13.88 -11.24
C TYR A 49 -10.61 14.24 -11.27
N LEU A 50 -11.37 13.77 -12.26
CA LEU A 50 -12.83 13.98 -12.28
C LEU A 50 -13.50 13.39 -11.03
N GLU A 51 -13.11 12.18 -10.64
CA GLU A 51 -13.62 11.54 -9.40
C GLU A 51 -13.16 12.28 -8.14
N PHE A 52 -11.94 12.83 -8.13
CA PHE A 52 -11.45 13.62 -7.00
C PHE A 52 -12.20 14.95 -6.85
N GLU A 53 -12.55 15.62 -7.96
CA GLU A 53 -13.31 16.88 -7.96
C GLU A 53 -14.82 16.69 -7.73
N ALA A 54 -15.35 15.48 -7.93
CA ALA A 54 -16.77 15.18 -7.75
C ALA A 54 -17.23 15.09 -6.28
N ILE A 55 -16.31 15.27 -5.32
CA ILE A 55 -16.53 15.25 -3.86
C ILE A 55 -16.48 16.67 -3.30
#